data_AF-A0A3P7VAX8-F1
#
_entry.id   AF-A0A3P7VAX8-F1
#
_cell.length_a   1.000
_cell.length_b   1.000
_cell.length_c   1.000
_cell.angle_alpha   90.00
_cell.angle_beta   90.00
_cell.angle_gamma   90.00
#
_symmetry.space_group_name_H-M   'P 1'
#
loop_
_entity.id
_entity.type
_entity.pdbx_description
1 polymer ?
#
loop_
_entity_poly.entity_id
_entity_poly.type
_entity_poly.pdbx_seq_one_letter_code
_entity_poly.pdbx_strand_id
1 'polypeptide(L)'
;MKWDVKVDGKAVEILTVPSQLPPLFSGHFLTAFGLTAASVRGNSGSPKVEGTLTLSYKLNEEVHTQTSKVESLGVEYENLGLHRLAAKAQLLELVDMYSSLEGRGEEGKKEAEEVRQQIVDISVNANVIARFTTFVGVDPDKLATFGQGG
;
A
#
# COMPACT_ATOMS: atom_id res chain seq x y z
N MET A 1 12.56 8.08 -4.04
CA MET A 1 12.67 6.91 -4.93
C MET A 1 12.02 7.25 -6.26
N LYS A 2 12.58 6.83 -7.40
CA LYS A 2 12.05 7.18 -8.73
C LYS A 2 11.81 5.92 -9.55
N TRP A 3 10.60 5.77 -10.04
CA TRP A 3 10.20 4.68 -10.92
C TRP A 3 10.15 5.15 -12.37
N ASP A 4 10.74 4.39 -13.27
CA ASP A 4 10.55 4.50 -14.72
C ASP A 4 10.11 3.13 -15.22
N VAL A 5 8.81 2.85 -15.06
CA VAL A 5 8.21 1.53 -15.27
C VAL A 5 7.14 1.60 -16.35
N LYS A 6 7.08 0.57 -17.17
CA LYS A 6 6.07 0.34 -18.19
C LYS A 6 5.32 -0.95 -17.90
N VAL A 7 4.02 -0.91 -18.17
CA VAL A 7 3.13 -2.08 -18.16
C VAL A 7 2.61 -2.28 -19.57
N ASP A 8 2.89 -3.45 -20.16
CA ASP A 8 2.56 -3.78 -21.55
C ASP A 8 3.05 -2.71 -22.53
N GLY A 9 4.25 -2.18 -22.28
CA GLY A 9 4.90 -1.14 -23.10
C GLY A 9 4.41 0.29 -22.85
N LYS A 10 3.40 0.51 -22.01
CA LYS A 10 2.88 1.84 -21.66
C LYS A 10 3.47 2.33 -20.35
N ALA A 11 3.95 3.57 -20.32
CA ALA A 11 4.40 4.20 -19.08
C ALA A 11 3.24 4.31 -18.08
N VAL A 12 3.51 4.01 -16.82
CA VAL A 12 2.53 4.05 -15.74
C VAL A 12 3.02 4.88 -14.57
N GLU A 13 2.08 5.50 -13.86
CA GLU A 13 2.35 6.11 -12.58
C GLU A 13 2.44 5.03 -11.49
N ILE A 14 3.47 5.12 -10.66
CA ILE A 14 3.71 4.20 -9.55
C ILE A 14 3.53 4.95 -8.24
N LEU A 15 2.56 4.52 -7.43
CA LEU A 15 2.43 4.96 -6.04
C LEU A 15 3.45 4.18 -5.19
N THR A 16 4.34 4.89 -4.50
CA THR A 16 5.33 4.29 -3.60
C THR A 16 4.77 4.16 -2.19
N VAL A 17 4.96 3.00 -1.57
CA VAL A 17 4.56 2.73 -0.18
C VAL A 17 5.75 2.14 0.59
N PRO A 18 6.16 2.68 1.74
CA PRO A 18 5.64 3.91 2.36
C PRO A 18 5.94 5.15 1.52
N SER A 19 5.14 6.20 1.70
CA SER A 19 5.31 7.45 0.92
C SER A 19 6.59 8.19 1.32
N GLN A 20 6.96 8.10 2.59
CA GLN A 20 8.24 8.57 3.12
C GLN A 20 9.12 7.39 3.51
N LEU A 21 10.35 7.37 2.99
CA LEU A 21 11.32 6.32 3.35
C LEU A 21 12.02 6.70 4.66
N PRO A 22 11.98 5.83 5.69
CA PRO A 22 12.67 6.10 6.95
C PRO A 22 14.21 6.04 6.76
N PRO A 23 14.98 6.63 7.67
CA PRO A 23 16.43 6.44 7.72
C PRO A 23 16.79 4.95 7.81
N LEU A 24 17.76 4.51 7.01
CA LEU A 24 18.25 3.14 7.02
C LEU A 24 19.54 3.05 7.84
N PHE A 25 19.56 2.15 8.81
CA PHE A 25 20.72 1.90 9.67
C PHE A 25 21.40 0.59 9.32
N SER A 26 22.69 0.46 9.64
CA SER A 26 23.42 -0.79 9.48
C SER A 26 22.69 -1.96 10.18
N GLY A 27 22.66 -3.12 9.53
CA GLY A 27 21.96 -4.31 10.02
C GLY A 27 20.44 -4.30 9.84
N HIS A 28 19.86 -3.24 9.27
CA HIS A 28 18.42 -3.14 9.00
C HIS A 28 18.16 -3.14 7.49
N PHE A 29 16.93 -3.50 7.11
CA PHE A 29 16.45 -3.42 5.74
C PHE A 29 15.18 -2.59 5.67
N LEU A 30 14.97 -1.93 4.54
CA LEU A 30 13.74 -1.23 4.20
C LEU A 30 13.00 -2.03 3.14
N THR A 31 11.70 -2.21 3.31
CA THR A 31 10.82 -2.75 2.27
C THR A 31 9.94 -1.62 1.75
N ALA A 32 9.95 -1.43 0.43
CA ALA A 32 9.09 -0.49 -0.26
C ALA A 32 8.35 -1.22 -1.40
N PHE A 33 7.14 -0.75 -1.68
CA PHE A 33 6.23 -1.30 -2.69
C PHE A 33 5.92 -0.24 -3.73
N GLY A 34 5.85 -0.65 -5.00
CA GLY A 34 5.32 0.17 -6.08
C GLY A 34 3.95 -0.37 -6.48
N LEU A 35 2.91 0.46 -6.39
CA LEU A 35 1.54 0.13 -6.76
C LEU A 35 1.18 0.83 -8.06
N THR A 36 0.52 0.11 -8.97
CA THR A 36 -0.01 0.66 -10.22
C THR A 36 -1.52 0.51 -10.23
N ALA A 37 -2.21 1.37 -10.97
CA ALA A 37 -3.62 1.11 -11.26
C ALA A 37 -3.76 -0.25 -11.96
N ALA A 38 -4.85 -0.97 -11.65
CA ALA A 38 -5.18 -2.18 -12.37
C ALA A 38 -5.41 -1.82 -13.85
N SER A 39 -4.69 -2.48 -14.77
CA SER A 39 -5.03 -2.38 -16.19
C SER A 39 -6.42 -3.00 -16.39
N VAL A 40 -7.32 -2.26 -17.04
CA VAL A 40 -8.66 -2.76 -17.37
C VAL A 40 -8.48 -4.00 -18.24
N ARG A 41 -8.97 -5.15 -17.75
CA ARG A 41 -8.83 -6.47 -18.36
C ARG A 41 -9.33 -6.46 -19.80
N GLY A 42 -8.40 -6.49 -20.74
CA GLY A 42 -8.66 -6.75 -22.16
C GLY A 42 -7.96 -8.01 -22.69
N ASN A 43 -6.95 -8.53 -21.97
CA ASN A 43 -6.19 -9.71 -22.39
C ASN A 43 -6.00 -10.65 -21.20
N SER A 44 -6.18 -11.94 -21.44
CA SER A 44 -6.13 -13.04 -20.45
C SER A 44 -4.73 -13.38 -19.92
N GLY A 45 -3.74 -12.49 -20.07
CA GLY A 45 -2.36 -12.70 -19.64
C GLY A 45 -1.98 -11.83 -18.43
N SER A 46 -1.00 -12.29 -17.65
CA SER A 46 -0.35 -11.45 -16.63
C SER A 46 0.31 -10.23 -17.30
N PRO A 47 0.06 -9.00 -16.83
CA PRO A 47 0.63 -7.80 -17.44
C PRO A 47 2.16 -7.87 -17.40
N LYS A 48 2.80 -7.56 -18.53
CA LYS A 48 4.27 -7.53 -18.61
C LYS A 48 4.76 -6.22 -18.02
N VAL A 49 5.46 -6.30 -16.89
CA VAL A 49 6.05 -5.14 -16.21
C VAL A 49 7.54 -5.09 -16.55
N GLU A 50 8.04 -3.95 -17.02
CA GLU A 50 9.47 -3.74 -17.28
C GLU A 50 9.87 -2.30 -17.03
N GLY A 51 11.12 -2.06 -16.60
CA GLY A 51 11.61 -0.72 -16.38
C GLY A 51 12.81 -0.65 -15.46
N THR A 52 12.95 0.50 -14.80
CA THR A 52 14.01 0.73 -13.82
C THR A 52 13.49 1.42 -12.56
N LEU A 53 14.17 1.12 -11.46
CA LEU A 53 13.98 1.73 -10.15
C LEU A 53 15.28 2.42 -9.76
N THR A 54 15.22 3.72 -9.52
CA THR A 54 16.34 4.51 -9.02
C THR A 54 16.11 4.93 -7.58
N LEU A 55 17.03 4.52 -6.70
CA LEU A 55 17.10 4.94 -5.31
C LEU A 55 18.26 5.92 -5.14
N SER A 56 17.96 7.11 -4.62
CA SER A 56 18.98 8.09 -4.22
C SER A 56 18.90 8.29 -2.71
N TYR A 57 20.04 8.28 -2.04
CA TYR A 57 20.15 8.42 -0.59
C TYR A 57 21.42 9.18 -0.21
N LYS A 58 21.43 9.77 0.98
CA LYS A 58 22.56 10.52 1.52
C LYS A 58 23.26 9.68 2.58
N LEU A 59 24.56 9.47 2.45
CA LEU A 59 25.41 8.76 3.41
C LEU A 59 26.63 9.64 3.69
N ASN A 60 26.88 9.99 4.96
CA ASN A 60 28.02 10.85 5.35
C ASN A 60 28.14 12.13 4.52
N GLU A 61 27.01 12.79 4.30
CA GLU A 61 26.88 14.00 3.48
C GLU A 61 27.01 13.84 1.96
N GLU A 62 27.44 12.66 1.49
CA GLU A 62 27.53 12.33 0.07
C GLU A 62 26.21 11.75 -0.45
N VAL A 63 25.84 12.15 -1.68
CA VAL A 63 24.64 11.63 -2.35
C VAL A 63 25.03 10.45 -3.21
N HIS A 64 24.49 9.28 -2.88
CA HIS A 64 24.63 8.06 -3.66
C HIS A 64 23.35 7.79 -4.45
N THR A 65 23.49 7.19 -5.62
CA THR A 65 22.37 6.77 -6.46
C THR A 65 22.62 5.37 -6.99
N GLN A 66 21.60 4.52 -6.90
CA GLN A 66 21.60 3.16 -7.42
C GLN A 66 20.37 2.96 -8.30
N THR A 67 20.59 2.42 -9.50
CA THR A 67 19.51 2.05 -10.42
C THR A 67 19.50 0.54 -10.59
N SER A 68 18.32 -0.07 -10.47
CA SER A 68 18.08 -1.50 -10.65
C SER A 68 17.01 -1.73 -11.70
N LYS A 69 17.14 -2.83 -12.44
CA LYS A 69 16.13 -3.25 -13.42
C LYS A 69 14.91 -3.79 -12.69
N VAL A 70 13.73 -3.45 -13.20
CA VAL A 70 12.44 -4.03 -12.79
C VAL A 70 11.94 -4.86 -13.96
N GLU A 71 11.58 -6.11 -13.70
CA GLU A 71 10.96 -6.98 -14.71
C GLU A 71 9.98 -7.95 -14.05
N SER A 72 8.88 -8.24 -14.75
CA SER A 72 7.93 -9.26 -14.36
C SER A 72 8.62 -10.63 -14.44
N LEU A 73 8.71 -11.29 -13.30
CA LEU A 73 9.11 -12.69 -13.24
C LEU A 73 7.90 -13.56 -13.59
N GLY A 74 8.13 -14.70 -14.24
CA GLY A 74 7.11 -15.73 -14.36
C GLY A 74 6.83 -16.32 -12.98
N VAL A 75 5.86 -15.75 -12.25
CA VAL A 75 5.53 -16.22 -10.91
C VAL A 75 4.59 -17.42 -11.05
N GLU A 76 5.03 -18.60 -10.59
CA GLU A 76 4.21 -19.83 -10.58
C GLU A 76 3.08 -19.81 -9.55
N TYR A 77 3.17 -18.91 -8.56
CA TYR A 77 2.20 -18.76 -7.47
C TYR A 77 1.35 -17.51 -7.64
N GLU A 78 0.11 -17.70 -8.09
CA GLU A 78 -0.93 -16.70 -7.90
C GLU A 78 -1.18 -16.54 -6.38
N ASN A 79 -1.36 -15.29 -5.90
CA ASN A 79 -1.68 -14.95 -4.50
C ASN A 79 -0.54 -14.89 -3.44
N LEU A 80 0.61 -14.28 -3.77
CA LEU A 80 1.65 -13.96 -2.77
C LEU A 80 1.23 -12.93 -1.68
N GLY A 81 0.01 -12.41 -1.70
CA GLY A 81 -0.47 -11.44 -0.70
C GLY A 81 0.30 -10.10 -0.68
N LEU A 82 1.08 -9.80 -1.72
CA LEU A 82 1.92 -8.58 -1.80
C LEU A 82 1.09 -7.30 -1.67
N HIS A 83 -0.13 -7.28 -2.22
CA HIS A 83 -1.06 -6.16 -2.05
C HIS A 83 -1.42 -5.93 -0.57
N ARG A 84 -1.56 -7.00 0.23
CA ARG A 84 -1.81 -6.89 1.67
C ARG A 84 -0.59 -6.41 2.42
N LEU A 85 0.62 -6.82 2.02
CA LEU A 85 1.86 -6.32 2.61
C LEU A 85 2.04 -4.82 2.35
N ALA A 86 1.80 -4.38 1.11
CA ALA A 86 1.79 -2.97 0.75
C ALA A 86 0.73 -2.20 1.57
N ALA A 87 -0.51 -2.72 1.65
CA ALA A 87 -1.55 -2.10 2.45
C ALA A 87 -1.16 -1.99 3.94
N LYS A 88 -0.56 -3.03 4.53
CA LYS A 88 -0.06 -2.98 5.92
C LYS A 88 0.99 -1.88 6.11
N ALA A 89 1.94 -1.75 5.19
CA ALA A 89 2.95 -0.70 5.26
C ALA A 89 2.33 0.71 5.20
N GLN A 90 1.34 0.91 4.31
CA GLN A 90 0.62 2.18 4.21
C GLN A 90 -0.23 2.47 5.45
N LEU A 91 -0.89 1.45 6.01
CA LEU A 91 -1.69 1.58 7.22
C LEU A 91 -0.85 1.98 8.43
N LEU A 92 0.38 1.46 8.55
CA LEU A 92 1.30 1.87 9.62
C LEU A 92 1.62 3.38 9.52
N GLU A 93 1.97 3.85 8.33
CA GLU A 93 2.24 5.28 8.07
C GLU A 93 1.02 6.17 8.41
N LEU A 94 -0.17 5.77 8.01
CA LEU A 94 -1.40 6.52 8.29
C LEU A 94 -1.78 6.51 9.77
N VAL A 95 -1.56 5.40 10.49
CA VAL A 95 -1.83 5.32 11.94
C VAL A 95 -0.89 6.23 12.73
N ASP A 96 0.39 6.30 12.33
CA ASP A 96 1.35 7.23 12.92
C ASP A 96 0.95 8.68 12.64
N MET A 97 0.55 8.98 11.40
CA MET A 97 0.05 10.30 11.02
C MET A 97 -1.19 10.70 11.83
N TYR A 98 -2.19 9.82 11.92
CA TYR A 98 -3.40 10.04 12.72
C TYR A 98 -3.06 10.37 14.17
N SER A 99 -2.19 9.58 14.80
CA SER A 99 -1.79 9.76 16.20
C SER A 99 -1.08 11.12 16.41
N SER A 100 -0.37 11.63 15.40
CA SER A 100 0.28 12.94 15.44
C SER A 100 -0.69 14.13 15.32
N LEU A 101 -1.91 13.90 14.80
CA LEU A 101 -2.94 14.90 14.54
C LEU A 101 -3.93 15.05 15.71
N GLU A 102 -4.17 13.99 16.49
CA GLU A 102 -5.13 13.96 17.61
C GLU A 102 -4.91 15.06 18.68
N GLY A 103 -3.74 15.71 18.71
CA GLY A 103 -3.39 16.78 19.66
C GLY A 103 -3.39 18.21 19.11
N ARG A 104 -3.76 18.45 17.83
CA ARG A 104 -3.51 19.74 17.14
C ARG A 104 -4.72 20.69 17.06
N GLY A 105 -5.71 20.55 17.94
CA GLY A 105 -6.90 21.43 17.95
C GLY A 105 -7.91 21.10 16.84
N GLU A 106 -8.75 22.06 16.45
CA GLU A 106 -9.87 21.81 15.50
C GLU A 106 -9.41 21.46 14.09
N GLU A 107 -8.37 22.11 13.57
CA GLU A 107 -7.79 21.79 12.25
C GLU A 107 -7.22 20.37 12.24
N GLY A 108 -6.48 20.00 13.29
CA GLY A 108 -5.96 18.64 13.47
C GLY A 108 -7.04 17.57 13.52
N LYS A 109 -8.20 17.87 14.12
CA LYS A 109 -9.34 16.93 14.14
C LYS A 109 -9.89 16.69 12.74
N LYS A 110 -10.02 17.74 11.92
CA LYS A 110 -10.53 17.59 10.55
C LYS A 110 -9.58 16.72 9.71
N GLU A 111 -8.29 17.00 9.77
CA GLU A 111 -7.27 16.19 9.07
C GLU A 111 -7.24 14.74 9.59
N ALA A 112 -7.38 14.55 10.91
CA ALA A 112 -7.43 13.22 11.52
C ALA A 112 -8.63 12.41 11.01
N GLU A 113 -9.79 13.02 10.80
CA GLU A 113 -10.96 12.34 10.22
C GLU A 113 -10.73 11.94 8.76
N GLU A 114 -10.06 12.77 7.95
CA GLU A 114 -9.68 12.41 6.58
C GLU A 114 -8.71 11.21 6.56
N VAL A 115 -7.69 11.22 7.43
CA VAL A 115 -6.74 10.10 7.59
C VAL A 115 -7.45 8.85 8.11
N ARG A 116 -8.36 8.99 9.07
CA ARG A 116 -9.18 7.88 9.59
C ARG A 116 -9.97 7.22 8.47
N GLN A 117 -10.61 8.01 7.59
CA GLN A 117 -11.37 7.47 6.47
C GLN A 117 -10.45 6.70 5.50
N GLN A 118 -9.27 7.23 5.18
CA GLN A 118 -8.29 6.51 4.35
C GLN A 118 -7.86 5.17 4.97
N ILE A 119 -7.64 5.11 6.29
CA ILE A 119 -7.33 3.88 7.01
C ILE A 119 -8.44 2.84 6.84
N VAL A 120 -9.70 3.25 6.99
CA VAL A 120 -10.87 2.38 6.81
C VAL A 120 -10.95 1.88 5.37
N ASP A 121 -10.83 2.78 4.39
CA ASP A 121 -10.94 2.43 2.97
C ASP A 121 -9.87 1.43 2.55
N ILE A 122 -8.61 1.65 2.92
CA ILE A 122 -7.51 0.72 2.61
C ILE A 122 -7.73 -0.62 3.31
N SER A 123 -8.08 -0.58 4.59
CA SER A 123 -8.31 -1.79 5.40
C SER A 123 -9.38 -2.70 4.79
N VAL A 124 -10.53 -2.13 4.41
CA VAL A 124 -11.64 -2.87 3.82
C VAL A 124 -11.27 -3.39 2.43
N ASN A 125 -10.70 -2.55 1.56
CA ASN A 125 -10.37 -2.93 0.19
C ASN A 125 -9.23 -3.96 0.11
N ALA A 126 -8.25 -3.89 1.01
CA ALA A 126 -7.12 -4.82 1.06
C ALA A 126 -7.40 -6.07 1.91
N ASN A 127 -8.54 -6.13 2.60
CA ASN A 127 -8.89 -7.20 3.54
C ASN A 127 -7.82 -7.38 4.64
N VAL A 128 -7.45 -6.26 5.29
CA VAL A 128 -6.43 -6.19 6.35
C VAL A 128 -7.03 -5.47 7.57
N ILE A 129 -6.98 -6.07 8.76
CA ILE A 129 -7.42 -5.39 10.00
C ILE A 129 -6.54 -4.18 10.27
N ALA A 130 -7.16 -3.04 10.63
CA ALA A 130 -6.49 -1.81 11.02
C ALA A 130 -7.13 -1.20 12.27
N ARG A 131 -6.56 -0.10 12.78
CA ARG A 131 -6.97 0.56 14.05
C ARG A 131 -8.48 0.87 14.15
N PHE A 132 -9.15 1.12 13.04
CA PHE A 132 -10.57 1.51 13.00
C PHE A 132 -11.50 0.47 12.34
N THR A 133 -11.00 -0.74 12.11
CA THR A 133 -11.77 -1.81 11.48
C THR A 133 -11.64 -3.09 12.29
N THR A 134 -12.62 -3.99 12.15
CA THR A 134 -12.61 -5.29 12.81
C THR A 134 -13.27 -6.33 11.91
N PHE A 135 -12.89 -7.60 12.07
CA PHE A 135 -13.63 -8.71 11.46
C PHE A 135 -14.67 -9.23 12.42
N VAL A 136 -15.91 -9.30 11.95
CA VAL A 136 -17.01 -9.92 12.68
C VAL A 136 -17.36 -11.23 11.99
N GLY A 137 -17.13 -12.35 12.66
CA GLY A 137 -17.60 -13.66 12.19
C GLY A 137 -19.09 -13.77 12.44
N VAL A 138 -19.87 -14.09 11.41
CA VAL A 138 -21.32 -14.27 11.52
C VAL A 138 -21.67 -15.72 11.20
N ASP A 139 -22.51 -16.31 12.04
CA ASP A 139 -23.10 -17.63 11.82
C ASP A 139 -24.19 -17.52 10.73
N PRO A 140 -24.02 -18.18 9.57
CA PRO A 140 -24.98 -18.10 8.47
C PRO A 140 -26.39 -18.55 8.87
N ASP A 141 -26.50 -19.53 9.75
CA ASP A 141 -27.79 -20.12 10.15
C ASP A 141 -28.61 -19.15 11.02
N LYS A 142 -27.94 -18.20 11.69
CA LYS A 142 -28.58 -17.16 12.49
C LYS A 142 -28.97 -15.91 11.69
N LEU A 143 -28.52 -15.78 10.44
CA LEU A 143 -28.88 -14.66 9.56
C LEU A 143 -30.31 -14.79 8.99
N ALA A 144 -30.77 -16.02 8.73
CA ALA A 144 -32.10 -16.28 8.18
C ALA A 144 -33.25 -15.78 9.08
N THR A 145 -33.02 -15.70 10.39
CA THR A 145 -33.99 -15.20 11.38
C THR A 145 -34.11 -13.68 11.46
N PHE A 146 -33.14 -12.90 10.93
CA PHE A 146 -33.20 -11.44 10.96
C PHE A 146 -33.97 -10.82 9.77
N GLY A 147 -34.24 -11.59 8.71
CA GLY A 147 -34.90 -11.11 7.48
C GLY A 147 -36.42 -11.22 7.42
N GLN A 148 -37.08 -11.74 8.47
CA GLN A 148 -38.54 -11.99 8.48
C GLN A 148 -39.34 -11.07 9.41
N GLY A 149 -38.73 -10.01 9.95
CA GLY A 149 -39.42 -9.02 10.78
C GLY A 149 -39.34 -7.62 10.19
N GLY A 150 -40.13 -7.35 9.16
CA GLY A 150 -40.29 -6.03 8.53
C GLY A 150 -41.63 -5.94 7.81
#